data_AF-A0A2S6A2B5-F1
#
_entry.id   AF-A0A2S6A2B5-F1
#
_cell.length_a   1.000
_cell.length_b   1.000
_cell.length_c   1.000
_cell.angle_alpha   90.00
_cell.angle_beta   90.00
_cell.angle_gamma   90.00
#
_symmetry.space_group_name_H-M   'P 1'
#
loop_
_entity.id
_entity.type
_entity.pdbx_description
1 polymer ?
#
loop_
_entity_poly.entity_id
_entity_poly.type
_entity_poly.pdbx_seq_one_letter_code
_entity_poly.pdbx_strand_id
1 'polypeptide(L)'
;MTDKHIFEPKPGADPQAVVDGLVFDDSAAAPALPPTGEEIERGMVTTSLKLPKDLRDRIREAAAEHCITPSMLIRQYIEMGLLAEQPGRMIPLSDAIRVLSSLRPSA
;
A
#
# COMPACT_ATOMS: atom_id res chain seq x y z
N MET A 1 -13.72 -18.41 15.54
CA MET A 1 -12.81 -19.57 15.69
C MET A 1 -12.31 -19.88 14.28
N THR A 2 -11.44 -19.03 13.74
CA THR A 2 -9.97 -19.14 13.76
C THR A 2 -9.51 -20.38 13.00
N ASP A 3 -9.49 -20.30 11.67
CA ASP A 3 -8.63 -21.18 10.89
C ASP A 3 -7.59 -20.32 10.17
N LYS A 4 -6.40 -20.33 10.76
CA LYS A 4 -5.19 -19.80 10.15
C LYS A 4 -4.78 -20.79 9.07
N HIS A 5 -5.08 -20.51 7.81
CA HIS A 5 -4.43 -21.16 6.67
C HIS A 5 -2.98 -20.66 6.52
N ILE A 6 -2.18 -20.80 7.58
CA ILE A 6 -0.74 -20.57 7.52
C ILE A 6 -0.13 -21.92 7.18
N PHE A 7 0.38 -22.04 5.97
CA PHE A 7 1.15 -23.21 5.57
C PHE A 7 2.50 -23.18 6.29
N GLU A 8 2.74 -24.15 7.16
CA GLU A 8 4.07 -24.38 7.74
C GLU A 8 4.81 -25.45 6.90
N PRO A 9 5.91 -25.10 6.23
CA PRO A 9 6.66 -26.07 5.45
C PRO A 9 7.29 -27.12 6.37
N LYS A 10 7.01 -28.40 6.10
CA LYS A 10 7.65 -29.52 6.80
C LYS A 10 9.00 -29.84 6.14
N PRO A 11 10.14 -29.65 6.84
CA PRO A 11 11.45 -29.96 6.28
C PRO A 11 11.56 -31.45 5.88
N GLY A 12 11.99 -31.73 4.65
CA GLY A 12 12.12 -33.09 4.12
C GLY A 12 10.86 -33.66 3.46
N ALA A 13 9.75 -32.91 3.41
CA ALA A 13 8.60 -33.26 2.59
C ALA A 13 8.93 -33.11 1.09
N ASP A 14 8.36 -33.98 0.26
CA ASP A 14 8.49 -33.90 -1.19
C ASP A 14 7.74 -32.64 -1.70
N PRO A 15 8.44 -31.67 -2.30
CA PRO A 15 7.79 -30.49 -2.85
C PRO A 15 6.82 -30.81 -3.99
N GLN A 16 7.01 -31.92 -4.71
CA GLN A 16 6.12 -32.33 -5.81
C GLN A 16 4.72 -32.71 -5.29
N ALA A 17 4.64 -33.38 -4.15
CA ALA A 17 3.37 -33.76 -3.52
C ALA A 17 2.50 -32.55 -3.12
N VAL A 18 3.12 -31.39 -2.82
CA VAL A 18 2.38 -30.15 -2.56
C VAL A 18 1.78 -29.59 -3.84
N VAL A 19 2.54 -29.60 -4.93
CA VAL A 19 2.09 -29.10 -6.24
C VAL A 19 0.95 -29.98 -6.78
N ASP A 20 1.08 -31.29 -6.66
CA ASP A 20 0.06 -32.25 -7.12
C ASP A 20 -1.25 -32.15 -6.33
N GLY A 21 -1.21 -31.60 -5.10
CA GLY A 21 -2.38 -31.36 -4.26
C GLY A 21 -3.03 -29.99 -4.46
N LEU A 22 -2.50 -29.11 -5.31
CA LEU A 22 -3.09 -27.80 -5.58
C LEU A 22 -4.36 -27.96 -6.42
N VAL A 23 -5.48 -27.46 -5.90
CA VAL A 23 -6.75 -27.36 -6.61
C VAL A 23 -7.11 -25.89 -6.76
N PHE A 24 -7.37 -25.46 -7.99
CA PHE A 24 -7.91 -24.12 -8.26
C PHE A 24 -9.42 -24.16 -8.06
N ASP A 25 -9.92 -23.34 -7.14
CA ASP A 25 -11.34 -23.13 -6.90
C ASP A 25 -11.79 -21.80 -7.52
N ASP A 26 -12.31 -21.87 -8.75
CA ASP A 26 -12.87 -20.72 -9.46
C ASP A 26 -14.24 -20.27 -8.92
N SER A 27 -14.82 -21.01 -7.95
CA SER A 27 -16.08 -20.63 -7.28
C SER A 27 -15.86 -19.74 -6.05
N ALA A 28 -14.62 -19.62 -5.59
CA ALA A 28 -14.27 -18.73 -4.50
C ALA A 28 -14.53 -17.26 -4.90
N ALA A 29 -15.10 -16.49 -3.97
CA ALA A 29 -15.31 -15.07 -4.19
C ALA A 29 -13.95 -14.37 -4.35
N ALA A 30 -13.77 -13.66 -5.46
CA ALA A 30 -12.57 -12.86 -5.68
C ALA A 30 -12.40 -11.85 -4.52
N PRO A 31 -11.17 -11.67 -4.01
CA PRO A 31 -10.92 -10.66 -2.99
C PRO A 31 -11.25 -9.27 -3.55
N ALA A 32 -11.75 -8.40 -2.68
CA ALA A 32 -12.04 -7.02 -3.06
C ALA A 32 -10.76 -6.35 -3.58
N LEU A 33 -10.82 -5.84 -4.81
CA LEU A 33 -9.72 -5.08 -5.38
C LEU A 33 -9.56 -3.74 -4.62
N PRO A 34 -8.35 -3.18 -4.58
CA PRO A 34 -8.17 -1.82 -4.09
C PRO A 34 -9.03 -0.85 -4.91
N PRO A 35 -9.49 0.25 -4.30
CA PRO A 35 -10.31 1.22 -5.01
C PRO A 35 -9.56 1.78 -6.23
N THR A 36 -10.30 1.90 -7.33
CA THR A 36 -9.85 2.55 -8.56
C THR A 36 -9.57 4.04 -8.32
N GLY A 37 -8.79 4.67 -9.20
CA GLY A 37 -8.54 6.11 -9.12
C GLY A 37 -9.84 6.93 -9.09
N GLU A 38 -10.83 6.55 -9.89
CA GLU A 38 -12.14 7.22 -9.91
C GLU A 38 -12.91 7.07 -8.59
N GLU A 39 -12.84 5.89 -7.95
CA GLU A 39 -13.47 5.66 -6.64
C GLU A 39 -12.85 6.52 -5.55
N ILE A 40 -11.52 6.68 -5.58
CA ILE A 40 -10.81 7.54 -4.64
C ILE A 40 -11.19 9.00 -4.88
N GLU A 41 -11.18 9.47 -6.13
CA GLU A 41 -11.49 10.87 -6.48
C GLU A 41 -12.94 11.25 -6.13
N ARG A 42 -13.92 10.34 -6.30
CA ARG A 42 -15.32 10.59 -5.88
C ARG A 42 -15.48 10.87 -4.38
N GLY A 43 -14.59 10.32 -3.55
CA GLY A 43 -14.60 10.55 -2.10
C GLY A 43 -13.90 11.84 -1.66
N MET A 44 -13.22 12.55 -2.57
CA MET A 44 -12.45 13.73 -2.22
C MET A 44 -13.32 14.97 -2.05
N VAL A 45 -12.98 15.78 -1.06
CA VAL A 45 -13.64 17.06 -0.79
C VAL A 45 -12.66 18.21 -1.02
N THR A 46 -13.04 19.16 -1.87
CA THR A 46 -12.25 20.37 -2.11
C THR A 46 -12.22 21.24 -0.87
N THR A 47 -11.01 21.54 -0.39
CA THR A 47 -10.79 22.42 0.78
C THR A 47 -9.85 23.56 0.41
N SER A 48 -10.20 24.78 0.81
CA SER A 48 -9.34 25.96 0.61
C SER A 48 -8.45 26.18 1.83
N LEU A 49 -7.15 26.35 1.60
CA LEU A 49 -6.15 26.57 2.64
C LEU A 49 -5.32 27.81 2.30
N LYS A 50 -4.99 28.62 3.31
CA LYS A 50 -4.02 29.71 3.15
C LYS A 50 -2.62 29.17 3.41
N LEU A 51 -1.72 29.36 2.47
CA LEU A 51 -0.33 28.96 2.57
C LEU A 51 0.58 30.20 2.39
N PRO A 52 1.67 30.32 3.16
CA PRO A 52 2.74 31.26 2.81
C PRO A 52 3.23 31.02 1.38
N LYS A 53 3.55 32.09 0.66
CA LYS A 53 4.01 32.01 -0.74
C LYS A 53 5.20 31.06 -0.88
N ASP A 54 6.21 31.21 -0.03
CA ASP A 54 7.44 30.41 -0.10
C ASP A 54 7.16 28.92 0.13
N LEU A 55 6.22 28.59 1.03
CA LEU A 55 5.81 27.21 1.25
C LEU A 55 5.11 26.64 0.01
N ARG A 56 4.20 27.42 -0.61
CA ARG A 56 3.52 27.02 -1.84
C ARG A 56 4.52 26.75 -2.96
N ASP A 57 5.53 27.59 -3.12
CA ASP A 57 6.51 27.45 -4.18
C ASP A 57 7.40 26.21 -3.96
N ARG A 58 7.85 25.97 -2.73
CA ARG A 58 8.58 24.74 -2.35
C ARG A 58 7.78 23.46 -2.60
N ILE A 59 6.49 23.46 -2.30
CA ILE A 59 5.61 22.31 -2.58
C ILE A 59 5.54 22.05 -4.09
N ARG A 60 5.48 23.09 -4.93
CA ARG A 60 5.41 22.95 -6.39
C ARG A 60 6.69 22.36 -6.97
N GLU A 61 7.84 22.82 -6.47
CA GLU A 61 9.15 22.31 -6.86
C GLU A 61 9.29 20.84 -6.49
N ALA A 62 9.06 20.48 -5.22
CA ALA A 62 9.13 19.10 -4.77
C ALA A 62 8.15 18.17 -5.51
N ALA A 63 6.93 18.63 -5.80
CA ALA A 63 5.97 17.82 -6.55
C ALA A 63 6.45 17.56 -7.99
N ALA A 64 7.09 18.54 -8.62
CA ALA A 64 7.64 18.42 -9.97
C ALA A 64 8.82 17.42 -10.01
N GLU A 65 9.70 17.43 -9.00
CA GLU A 65 10.80 16.46 -8.88
C GLU A 65 10.31 15.00 -8.85
N HIS A 66 9.12 14.78 -8.31
CA HIS A 66 8.49 13.47 -8.20
C HIS A 66 7.46 13.16 -9.29
N CYS A 67 7.31 14.03 -10.30
CA CYS A 67 6.32 13.90 -11.38
C CYS A 67 4.87 13.74 -10.89
N ILE A 68 4.51 14.40 -9.78
CA ILE A 68 3.16 14.38 -9.22
C ILE A 68 2.57 15.79 -9.11
N THR A 69 1.26 15.87 -8.87
CA THR A 69 0.62 17.17 -8.66
C THR A 69 0.90 17.71 -7.26
N PRO A 70 0.96 19.04 -7.06
CA PRO A 70 1.08 19.64 -5.73
C PRO A 70 0.00 19.15 -4.75
N SER A 71 -1.23 18.94 -5.22
CA SER A 71 -2.34 18.43 -4.40
C SER A 71 -2.12 16.98 -3.95
N MET A 72 -1.46 16.13 -4.76
CA MET A 72 -1.08 14.78 -4.34
C MET A 72 -0.02 14.84 -3.24
N LEU A 73 1.01 15.66 -3.43
CA LEU A 73 2.09 15.81 -2.44
C LEU A 73 1.57 16.36 -1.10
N ILE A 74 0.70 17.37 -1.14
CA ILE A 74 0.06 17.93 0.07
C ILE A 74 -0.70 16.85 0.84
N ARG A 75 -1.54 16.05 0.15
CA ARG A 75 -2.29 14.95 0.78
C ARG A 75 -1.35 13.93 1.40
N GLN A 76 -0.30 13.53 0.69
CA GLN A 76 0.69 12.56 1.20
C GLN A 76 1.38 13.07 2.47
N TYR A 77 1.83 14.33 2.49
CA TYR A 77 2.50 14.89 3.66
C TYR A 77 1.56 15.03 4.87
N ILE A 78 0.29 15.39 4.64
CA ILE A 78 -0.71 15.43 5.70
C ILE A 78 -0.92 14.02 6.30
N GLU A 79 -1.12 13.00 5.44
CA GLU A 79 -1.31 11.62 5.90
C GLU A 79 -0.10 11.11 6.68
N MET A 80 1.11 11.38 6.20
CA MET A 80 2.35 11.04 6.92
C MET A 80 2.46 11.74 8.28
N GLY A 81 2.05 13.01 8.36
CA GLY A 81 2.00 13.75 9.61
C GLY A 81 1.01 13.13 10.60
N LEU A 82 -0.20 12.80 10.15
CA LEU A 82 -1.23 12.14 10.97
C LEU A 82 -0.80 10.75 11.44
N LEU A 83 -0.14 9.97 10.59
CA LEU A 83 0.42 8.68 10.97
C LEU A 83 1.53 8.82 12.01
N ALA A 84 2.35 9.88 11.92
CA ALA A 84 3.42 10.13 12.88
C ALA A 84 2.91 10.42 14.30
N GLU A 85 1.67 10.90 14.43
CA GLU A 85 0.98 11.04 15.72
C GLU A 85 0.53 9.70 16.31
N GLN A 86 0.59 8.59 15.55
CA GLN A 86 0.19 7.25 15.96
C GLN A 86 1.38 6.28 16.01
N PRO A 87 2.31 6.43 16.98
CA PRO A 87 3.58 5.70 17.01
C PRO A 87 3.43 4.17 17.08
N GLY A 88 2.28 3.65 17.52
CA GLY A 88 1.99 2.22 17.56
C GLY A 88 1.56 1.58 16.23
N ARG A 89 1.40 2.37 15.15
CA ARG A 89 0.97 1.90 13.82
C ARG A 89 2.05 2.02 12.74
N MET A 90 3.24 2.52 13.09
CA MET A 90 4.36 2.61 12.16
C MET A 90 5.13 1.29 12.13
N ILE A 91 5.37 0.76 10.93
CA ILE A 91 6.32 -0.34 10.72
C ILE A 91 7.71 0.22 10.39
N PRO A 92 8.81 -0.44 10.80
CA PRO A 92 10.15 -0.04 10.38
C PRO A 92 10.30 -0.07 8.85
N LEU A 93 10.93 0.96 8.29
CA LEU A 93 11.16 1.05 6.83
C LEU A 93 11.93 -0.17 6.29
N SER A 94 12.87 -0.69 7.06
CA SER A 94 13.62 -1.90 6.71
C SER A 94 12.71 -3.13 6.54
N ASP A 95 11.67 -3.26 7.38
CA ASP A 95 10.70 -4.35 7.26
C ASP A 95 9.78 -4.15 6.06
N ALA A 96 9.35 -2.91 5.79
CA ALA A 96 8.58 -2.59 4.60
C ALA A 96 9.38 -2.93 3.32
N ILE A 97 10.64 -2.52 3.24
CA ILE A 97 11.53 -2.82 2.11
C ILE A 97 11.72 -4.33 1.97
N ARG A 98 12.02 -5.04 3.06
CA ARG A 98 12.19 -6.51 3.05
C ARG A 98 10.96 -7.22 2.47
N VAL A 99 9.76 -6.82 2.89
CA VAL A 99 8.51 -7.38 2.39
C VAL A 99 8.30 -7.03 0.91
N LEU A 100 8.46 -5.76 0.54
CA LEU A 100 8.29 -5.31 -0.84
C LEU A 100 9.27 -5.97 -1.82
N SER A 101 10.53 -6.16 -1.42
CA SER A 101 11.54 -6.85 -2.22
C SER A 101 11.29 -8.37 -2.34
N SER A 102 10.45 -8.94 -1.48
CA SER A 102 10.06 -10.36 -1.55
C SER A 102 8.86 -10.61 -2.45
N LEU A 103 8.18 -9.56 -2.93
CA LEU A 103 7.10 -9.68 -3.90
C LEU A 103 7.69 -10.12 -5.25
N ARG A 104 7.18 -11.23 -5.81
CA ARG A 104 7.50 -11.60 -7.19
C ARG A 104 6.96 -10.53 -8.14
N PRO A 105 7.59 -10.33 -9.32
CA PRO A 105 6.97 -9.52 -10.37
C PRO A 105 5.60 -10.13 -10.67
N SER A 106 4.53 -9.39 -10.38
CA SER A 106 3.20 -9.78 -10.82
C SER A 106 3.15 -9.61 -12.34
N ALA A 107 2.89 -10.70 -13.05
CA ALA A 107 2.59 -10.71 -14.48
C ALA A 107 1.21 -10.08 -14.75
#